data_AF-U3PC28-F1
#
_entry.id   AF-U3PC28-F1
#
_cell.length_a   1.000
_cell.length_b   1.000
_cell.length_c   1.000
_cell.angle_alpha   90.00
_cell.angle_beta   90.00
_cell.angle_gamma   90.00
#
_symmetry.space_group_name_H-M   'P 1'
#
loop_
_entity.id
_entity.type
_entity.pdbx_description
1 polymer ?
#
loop_
_entity_poly.entity_id
_entity_poly.type
_entity_poly.pdbx_seq_one_letter_code
_entity_poly.pdbx_strand_id
1 'polypeptide(L)'
;MVESIARVRHIRVTPMKARRVVNLIRGKQAQEALAILRFAPQGASEPVYKLVASAIANARVKADQTNTYLDEQDLYVSRAFVDEGTTLKRFQPRAQGRAFRINKRTSHITVVLATPDEAEVAQPAKKASTVKKASN
;
A
#
# COMPACT_ATOMS: atom_id res chain seq x y z
N MET A 1 -10.75 18.36 1.37
CA MET A 1 -9.92 17.16 1.35
C MET A 1 -10.78 15.94 1.72
N VAL A 2 -10.86 14.95 0.85
CA VAL A 2 -11.51 13.67 1.17
C VAL A 2 -10.42 12.63 1.45
N GLU A 3 -10.39 12.11 2.68
CA GLU A 3 -9.50 11.02 3.07
C GLU A 3 -10.30 9.73 3.25
N SER A 4 -9.86 8.63 2.64
CA SER A 4 -10.44 7.31 2.85
C SER A 4 -9.40 6.32 3.36
N ILE A 5 -9.83 5.49 4.30
CA ILE A 5 -8.99 4.47 4.91
C ILE A 5 -9.62 3.11 4.61
N ALA A 6 -8.81 2.19 4.10
CA ALA A 6 -9.18 0.80 3.97
C ALA A 6 -8.15 -0.08 4.71
N ARG A 7 -8.65 -1.08 5.44
CA ARG A 7 -7.82 -2.01 6.21
C ARG A 7 -8.26 -3.43 5.98
N VAL A 8 -7.30 -4.33 5.78
CA VAL A 8 -7.55 -5.77 5.89
C VAL A 8 -6.64 -6.35 6.95
N ARG A 9 -7.22 -7.21 7.79
CA ARG A 9 -6.56 -7.79 8.96
C ARG A 9 -6.41 -9.30 8.81
N HIS A 10 -5.34 -9.85 9.41
CA HIS A 10 -5.07 -11.28 9.49
C HIS A 10 -4.89 -11.98 8.14
N ILE A 11 -4.34 -11.28 7.14
CA ILE A 11 -4.00 -11.91 5.85
C ILE A 11 -2.87 -12.91 6.06
N ARG A 12 -2.99 -14.11 5.46
CA ARG A 12 -1.97 -15.16 5.46
C ARG A 12 -0.82 -14.86 4.47
N VAL A 13 -0.25 -13.67 4.57
CA VAL A 13 0.92 -13.22 3.82
C VAL A 13 1.92 -12.65 4.81
N THR A 14 3.19 -13.02 4.65
CA THR A 14 4.27 -12.49 5.48
C THR A 14 4.43 -10.98 5.25
N PRO A 15 4.62 -10.16 6.30
CA PRO A 15 4.73 -8.71 6.16
C PRO A 15 5.75 -8.25 5.12
N MET A 16 6.91 -8.91 5.03
CA MET A 16 7.97 -8.56 4.06
C MET A 16 7.49 -8.65 2.59
N LYS A 17 6.75 -9.70 2.23
CA LYS A 17 6.22 -9.88 0.87
C LYS A 17 5.16 -8.82 0.54
N ALA A 18 4.27 -8.52 1.49
CA ALA A 18 3.27 -7.48 1.33
C ALA A 18 3.90 -6.07 1.22
N ARG A 19 4.93 -5.77 2.03
CA ARG A 19 5.65 -4.48 1.97
C ARG A 19 6.27 -4.22 0.60
N ARG A 20 6.81 -5.25 -0.06
CA ARG A 20 7.35 -5.12 -1.42
C ARG A 20 6.31 -4.59 -2.40
N VAL A 21 5.07 -5.08 -2.32
CA VAL A 21 3.98 -4.63 -3.19
C VAL A 21 3.47 -3.25 -2.78
N VAL A 22 3.27 -3.02 -1.49
CA VAL A 22 2.78 -1.74 -0.95
C VAL A 22 3.73 -0.58 -1.28
N ASN A 23 5.04 -0.82 -1.30
CA ASN A 23 6.02 0.19 -1.66
C ASN A 23 5.96 0.58 -3.16
N LEU A 24 5.44 -0.28 -4.05
CA LEU A 24 5.30 0.04 -5.48
C LEU A 24 4.20 1.07 -5.74
N ILE A 25 3.17 1.11 -4.91
CA ILE A 25 1.97 1.92 -5.12
C ILE A 25 1.95 3.21 -4.29
N ARG A 26 2.88 3.37 -3.34
CA ARG A 26 2.93 4.55 -2.48
C ARG A 26 3.23 5.79 -3.31
N GLY A 27 2.42 6.85 -3.14
CA GLY A 27 2.57 8.11 -3.87
C GLY A 27 2.07 8.08 -5.32
N LYS A 28 1.48 6.98 -5.78
CA LYS A 28 0.88 6.88 -7.11
C LYS A 28 -0.60 7.24 -7.09
N GLN A 29 -1.14 7.60 -8.25
CA GLN A 29 -2.58 7.74 -8.43
C GLN A 29 -3.30 6.40 -8.21
N ALA A 30 -4.53 6.44 -7.71
CA ALA A 30 -5.29 5.25 -7.36
C ALA A 30 -5.54 4.34 -8.58
N GLN A 31 -5.83 4.93 -9.74
CA GLN A 31 -6.02 4.18 -11.00
C GLN A 31 -4.72 3.57 -11.52
N GLU A 32 -3.61 4.31 -11.47
CA GLU A 32 -2.29 3.78 -11.82
C GLU A 32 -1.90 2.61 -10.90
N ALA A 33 -2.15 2.75 -9.59
CA ALA A 33 -1.92 1.71 -8.61
C ALA A 33 -2.73 0.43 -8.91
N LEU A 34 -4.02 0.56 -9.29
CA LEU A 34 -4.84 -0.59 -9.69
C LEU A 34 -4.27 -1.30 -10.92
N ALA A 35 -3.82 -0.55 -11.93
CA ALA A 35 -3.21 -1.12 -13.13
C ALA A 35 -1.91 -1.88 -12.80
N ILE A 36 -1.03 -1.30 -11.98
CA ILE A 36 0.22 -1.96 -11.56
C ILE A 36 -0.07 -3.23 -10.76
N LEU A 37 -1.00 -3.17 -9.82
CA LEU A 37 -1.34 -4.32 -8.97
C LEU A 37 -1.96 -5.46 -9.76
N ARG A 38 -2.75 -5.15 -10.80
CA ARG A 38 -3.39 -6.16 -11.66
C ARG A 38 -2.38 -7.04 -12.39
N PHE A 39 -1.24 -6.48 -12.80
CA PHE A 39 -0.20 -7.19 -13.56
C PHE A 39 1.06 -7.52 -12.74
N ALA A 40 1.08 -7.16 -11.45
CA ALA A 40 2.20 -7.49 -10.59
C ALA A 40 2.28 -9.00 -10.33
N PRO A 41 3.45 -9.65 -10.51
CA PRO A 41 3.60 -11.10 -10.39
C PRO A 41 3.57 -11.61 -8.93
N GLN A 42 3.55 -10.70 -7.96
CA GLN A 42 3.61 -11.06 -6.54
C GLN A 42 2.22 -11.49 -6.06
N GLY A 43 2.06 -12.67 -5.47
CA GLY A 43 0.75 -13.11 -4.95
C GLY A 43 0.14 -12.24 -3.84
N ALA A 44 0.92 -11.30 -3.28
CA ALA A 44 0.39 -10.28 -2.37
C ALA A 44 -0.33 -9.13 -3.10
N SER A 45 -0.30 -9.07 -4.44
CA SER A 45 -0.95 -8.04 -5.25
C SER A 45 -2.46 -8.13 -5.21
N GLU A 46 -3.03 -9.34 -5.28
CA GLU A 46 -4.48 -9.52 -5.31
C GLU A 46 -5.18 -8.97 -4.04
N PRO A 47 -4.72 -9.26 -2.80
CA PRO A 47 -5.32 -8.65 -1.61
C PRO A 47 -5.18 -7.12 -1.59
N VAL A 48 -4.05 -6.59 -2.07
CA VAL A 48 -3.80 -5.14 -2.10
C VAL A 48 -4.66 -4.46 -3.17
N TYR A 49 -4.88 -5.10 -4.32
CA TYR A 49 -5.76 -4.62 -5.37
C TYR A 49 -7.19 -4.44 -4.85
N LYS A 50 -7.73 -5.48 -4.19
CA LYS A 50 -9.07 -5.43 -3.57
C LYS A 50 -9.16 -4.33 -2.52
N LEU A 51 -8.08 -4.13 -1.76
CA LEU A 51 -8.01 -3.09 -0.74
C LEU A 51 -8.06 -1.67 -1.34
N VAL A 52 -7.30 -1.41 -2.41
CA VAL A 52 -7.31 -0.12 -3.12
C VAL A 52 -8.68 0.14 -3.76
N ALA A 53 -9.26 -0.87 -4.42
CA ALA A 53 -10.61 -0.74 -5.00
C ALA A 53 -11.66 -0.42 -3.92
N SER A 54 -11.58 -1.07 -2.76
CA SER A 54 -12.44 -0.76 -1.62
C SER A 54 -12.20 0.65 -1.06
N ALA A 55 -10.96 1.13 -1.04
CA ALA A 55 -10.64 2.49 -0.59
C ALA A 55 -11.24 3.57 -1.52
N ILE A 56 -11.24 3.35 -2.83
CA ILE A 56 -11.89 4.24 -3.81
C ILE A 56 -13.41 4.27 -3.56
N ALA A 57 -14.04 3.11 -3.42
CA ALA A 57 -15.46 3.04 -3.09
C ALA A 57 -15.80 3.75 -1.77
N ASN A 58 -14.96 3.59 -0.74
CA ASN A 58 -15.12 4.30 0.53
C ASN A 58 -14.94 5.82 0.38
N ALA A 59 -14.05 6.27 -0.50
CA ALA A 59 -13.86 7.69 -0.79
C ALA A 59 -15.12 8.28 -1.42
N ARG A 60 -15.71 7.59 -2.40
CA ARG A 60 -16.97 7.99 -3.03
C ARG A 60 -18.11 8.12 -2.02
N VAL A 61 -18.33 7.10 -1.20
CA VAL A 61 -19.37 7.13 -0.15
C VAL A 61 -19.15 8.29 0.82
N LYS A 62 -17.89 8.57 1.21
CA LYS A 62 -17.59 9.72 2.07
C LYS A 62 -17.89 11.06 1.39
N ALA A 63 -17.51 11.21 0.13
CA ALA A 63 -17.75 12.43 -0.64
C ALA A 63 -19.24 12.72 -0.82
N ASP A 64 -20.03 11.68 -1.10
CA ASP A 64 -21.49 11.77 -1.20
C ASP A 64 -22.11 12.22 0.14
N GLN A 65 -21.61 11.70 1.28
CA GLN A 65 -22.08 12.11 2.61
C GLN A 65 -21.74 13.56 2.96
N THR A 66 -20.60 14.07 2.49
CA THR A 66 -20.18 15.46 2.74
C THR A 66 -20.65 16.44 1.66
N ASN A 67 -21.43 15.99 0.67
CA ASN A 67 -21.85 16.77 -0.50
C ASN A 67 -20.66 17.46 -1.22
N THR A 68 -19.49 16.83 -1.19
CA THR A 68 -18.29 17.34 -1.84
C THR A 68 -18.12 16.62 -3.17
N TYR A 69 -17.84 17.37 -4.24
CA TYR A 69 -17.47 16.77 -5.52
C TYR A 69 -16.14 16.02 -5.37
N LEU A 70 -16.08 14.79 -5.88
CA LEU A 70 -14.89 13.95 -5.89
C LEU A 70 -14.72 13.35 -7.28
N ASP A 71 -13.59 13.65 -7.93
CA ASP A 71 -13.12 12.88 -9.07
C ASP A 71 -12.27 11.70 -8.57
N GLU A 72 -12.54 10.50 -9.08
CA GLU A 72 -11.78 9.30 -8.76
C GLU A 72 -10.36 9.35 -9.33
N GLN A 73 -10.11 10.15 -10.38
CA GLN A 73 -8.80 10.29 -11.01
C GLN A 73 -7.81 11.06 -10.13
N ASP A 74 -8.31 11.97 -9.29
CA ASP A 74 -7.49 12.80 -8.41
C ASP A 74 -7.08 12.08 -7.12
N LEU A 75 -7.68 10.93 -6.83
CA LEU A 75 -7.30 10.13 -5.66
C LEU A 75 -5.88 9.57 -5.84
N TYR A 76 -5.05 9.78 -4.83
CA TYR A 76 -3.71 9.20 -4.78
C TYR A 76 -3.46 8.48 -3.46
N VAL A 77 -2.50 7.56 -3.47
CA VAL A 77 -2.10 6.79 -2.29
C VAL A 77 -1.20 7.63 -1.40
N SER A 78 -1.79 8.33 -0.44
CA SER A 78 -1.08 9.17 0.53
C SER A 78 -0.23 8.33 1.48
N ARG A 79 -0.81 7.30 2.10
CA ARG A 79 -0.09 6.42 3.03
C ARG A 79 -0.46 4.97 2.78
N ALA A 80 0.55 4.11 2.76
CA ALA A 80 0.33 2.68 2.68
C ALA A 80 1.43 1.94 3.45
N PHE A 81 1.01 1.13 4.42
CA PHE A 81 1.90 0.43 5.33
C PHE A 81 1.35 -0.96 5.72
N VAL A 82 2.26 -1.79 6.23
CA VAL A 82 1.99 -3.18 6.59
C VAL A 82 2.58 -3.48 7.95
N ASP A 83 1.70 -3.87 8.85
CA ASP A 83 2.02 -4.28 10.21
C ASP A 83 2.08 -5.80 10.31
N GLU A 84 2.83 -6.26 11.29
CA GLU A 84 2.86 -7.69 11.63
C GLU A 84 1.58 -8.08 12.36
N GLY A 85 1.01 -9.22 11.98
CA GLY A 85 -0.14 -9.81 12.66
C GLY A 85 0.25 -11.01 13.51
N THR A 86 -0.78 -11.75 13.93
CA THR A 86 -0.61 -12.95 14.75
C THR A 86 0.26 -13.98 14.05
N THR A 87 1.29 -14.46 14.77
CA THR A 87 2.18 -15.51 14.26
C THR A 87 1.78 -16.87 14.83
N LEU A 88 1.37 -17.78 13.95
CA LEU A 88 1.04 -19.14 14.32
C LEU A 88 2.33 -19.98 14.41
N LYS A 89 2.55 -20.59 15.57
CA LYS A 89 3.68 -21.49 15.82
C LYS A 89 3.31 -22.91 15.37
N ARG A 90 4.12 -23.54 14.54
CA ARG A 90 3.99 -24.95 14.11
C ARG A 90 5.33 -25.64 14.30
N PHE A 91 5.32 -26.95 14.51
CA PHE A 91 6.53 -27.75 14.66
C PHE A 91 6.63 -28.76 13.52
N GLN A 92 7.85 -29.01 13.06
CA GLN A 92 8.14 -30.04 12.08
C GLN A 92 9.21 -30.99 12.65
N PRO A 93 8.99 -32.31 12.61
CA PRO A 93 9.99 -33.28 13.03
C PRO A 93 11.21 -33.23 12.10
N ARG A 94 12.39 -33.45 12.66
CA ARG A 94 13.69 -33.46 11.97
C ARG A 94 14.54 -34.63 12.45
N ALA A 95 15.65 -34.87 11.73
CA ALA A 95 16.60 -35.93 12.05
C ALA A 95 17.07 -35.88 13.51
N GLN A 96 17.41 -37.05 14.06
CA GLN A 96 17.90 -37.24 15.43
C GLN A 96 16.90 -36.76 16.51
N GLY A 97 15.59 -36.97 16.31
CA GLY A 97 14.56 -36.61 17.29
C GLY A 97 14.38 -35.11 17.53
N ARG A 98 14.96 -34.25 16.68
CA ARG A 98 14.89 -32.79 16.82
C ARG A 98 13.55 -32.26 16.32
N ALA A 99 13.04 -31.18 16.93
CA ALA A 99 11.85 -30.47 16.47
C ALA A 99 12.20 -29.03 16.09
N PHE A 100 11.93 -28.65 14.83
CA PHE A 100 12.15 -27.28 14.36
C PHE A 100 10.83 -26.51 14.32
N ARG A 101 10.89 -25.21 14.64
CA ARG A 101 9.71 -24.34 14.65
C ARG A 101 9.54 -23.63 13.31
N ILE A 102 8.34 -23.70 12.76
CA ILE A 102 7.88 -22.94 11.61
C ILE A 102 6.94 -21.84 12.09
N ASN A 103 7.22 -20.60 11.71
CA ASN A 103 6.37 -19.45 12.00
C ASN A 103 5.51 -19.12 10.78
N LYS A 104 4.19 -19.36 10.87
CA LYS A 104 3.22 -18.93 9.86
C LYS A 104 2.73 -17.53 10.25
N ARG A 105 3.47 -16.51 9.80
CA ARG A 105 3.19 -15.09 10.07
C ARG A 105 1.98 -14.62 9.26
N THR A 106 1.18 -13.76 9.85
CA THR A 106 0.12 -13.01 9.16
C THR A 106 0.48 -11.52 9.13
N SER A 107 -0.28 -10.73 8.37
CA SER A 107 -0.10 -9.28 8.29
C SER A 107 -1.43 -8.53 8.32
N HIS A 108 -1.32 -7.25 8.67
CA HIS A 108 -2.38 -6.26 8.55
C HIS A 108 -1.92 -5.20 7.54
N ILE A 109 -2.77 -4.89 6.56
CA ILE A 109 -2.45 -3.93 5.51
C ILE A 109 -3.41 -2.75 5.68
N THR A 110 -2.85 -1.55 5.70
CA THR A 110 -3.60 -0.29 5.73
C THR A 110 -3.22 0.55 4.53
N VAL A 111 -4.22 1.01 3.78
CA VAL A 111 -4.09 1.96 2.67
C VAL A 111 -4.95 3.17 2.97
N VAL A 112 -4.38 4.34 2.73
CA VAL A 112 -5.01 5.64 2.88
C VAL A 112 -4.94 6.35 1.53
N LEU A 113 -6.11 6.71 1.00
CA LEU A 113 -6.23 7.55 -0.18
C LEU A 113 -6.61 8.97 0.25
N ALA A 114 -6.09 9.95 -0.47
CA ALA A 114 -6.41 11.36 -0.28
C ALA A 114 -6.59 12.05 -1.63
N THR A 115 -7.37 13.12 -1.65
CA THR A 115 -7.33 14.14 -2.70
C THR A 115 -6.15 15.08 -2.45
N PRO A 116 -5.44 15.57 -3.49
CA PRO A 116 -4.39 16.57 -3.30
C PRO A 116 -4.99 17.86 -2.72
N ASP A 117 -4.26 18.51 -1.84
CA ASP A 117 -4.60 19.88 -1.43
C ASP A 117 -4.19 20.82 -2.58
N GLU A 118 -5.08 21.74 -2.97
CA GLU A 118 -4.80 22.73 -4.02
C GLU A 118 -3.55 23.59 -3.73
N ALA A 119 -3.05 23.60 -2.48
CA ALA A 119 -1.88 24.36 -2.06
C ALA A 119 -0.51 23.76 -2.46
N GLU A 120 -0.41 22.46 -2.81
CA GLU A 120 0.89 21.82 -3.11
C GLU A 120 1.18 21.60 -4.61
N VAL A 121 0.19 21.79 -5.49
CA VAL A 121 0.36 21.65 -6.95
C VAL A 121 1.31 22.72 -7.52
N ALA A 122 1.66 23.76 -6.76
CA ALA A 122 2.59 24.82 -7.14
C ALA A 122 4.09 24.44 -7.12
N GLN A 123 4.48 23.21 -6.75
CA GLN A 123 5.89 22.80 -6.77
C GLN A 123 6.18 21.44 -7.45
N PRO A 124 6.13 21.35 -8.78
CA PRO A 124 6.93 20.37 -9.51
C PRO A 124 8.09 21.07 -10.25
N ALA A 125 9.28 20.43 -10.22
CA ALA A 125 10.46 20.71 -11.06
C ALA A 125 11.61 21.62 -10.55
N LYS A 126 12.05 21.52 -9.29
CA LYS A 126 13.43 21.91 -8.91
C LYS A 126 14.12 20.88 -8.02
N LYS A 127 14.59 19.77 -8.62
CA LYS A 127 15.65 18.90 -8.04
C LYS A 127 16.26 17.99 -9.12
N ALA A 128 16.66 18.58 -10.23
CA ALA A 128 17.53 17.92 -11.21
C ALA A 128 18.39 18.96 -11.94
N SER A 129 19.53 19.33 -11.34
CA SER A 129 20.79 19.78 -11.99
C SER A 129 21.60 20.68 -11.05
N THR A 130 22.59 20.10 -10.35
CA THR A 130 23.86 20.76 -9.98
C THR A 130 24.79 19.74 -9.33
N VAL A 131 25.21 18.74 -10.10
CA VAL A 131 26.50 18.07 -9.82
C VAL A 131 27.22 17.89 -11.16
N LYS A 132 27.88 18.96 -11.60
CA LYS A 132 29.07 18.89 -12.45
C LYS A 132 30.01 20.06 -12.12
N LYS A 133 31.26 19.67 -11.78
CA LYS A 133 32.55 20.40 -11.81
C LYS A 133 32.87 21.44 -10.72
N ALA A 134 33.85 21.09 -9.89
CA ALA A 134 35.18 21.74 -9.76
C ALA A 134 36.06 20.77 -8.91
N SER A 135 37.12 20.12 -9.41
CA SER A 135 38.50 20.61 -9.63
C SER A 135 39.11 21.34 -8.42
N ASN A 136 39.74 20.58 -7.52
CA ASN A 136 41.16 20.65 -7.14
C ASN A 136 41.50 19.47 -6.23
#